data_AF-A0A645A4N1-F1
#
_entry.id   AF-A0A645A4N1-F1
#
_cell.length_a   1.000
_cell.length_b   1.000
_cell.length_c   1.000
_cell.angle_alpha   90.00
_cell.angle_beta   90.00
_cell.angle_gamma   90.00
#
_symmetry.space_group_name_H-M   'P 1'
#
loop_
_entity.id
_entity.type
_entity.pdbx_description
1 polymer ?
#
loop_
_entity_poly.entity_id
_entity_poly.type
_entity_poly.pdbx_seq_one_letter_code
_entity_poly.pdbx_strand_id
1 'polypeptide(L)' 'MDKISADGVSHVGIYVGDGMMIAAGDPIGYSNLNTSYWQSHLYGFGRLPAQ' A
#
# COMPACT_ATOMS: atom_id res chain seq x y z
N MET A 1 19.69 -19.92 5.90
CA MET A 1 18.51 -19.11 6.28
C MET A 1 18.17 -18.28 5.07
N ASP A 2 17.37 -18.84 4.16
CA ASP A 2 16.99 -18.14 2.93
C ASP A 2 16.24 -16.88 3.35
N LYS A 3 16.87 -15.73 3.08
CA LYS A 3 16.21 -14.44 3.18
C LYS A 3 15.03 -14.54 2.23
N ILE A 4 13.81 -14.66 2.77
CA ILE A 4 12.60 -14.41 2.00
C ILE A 4 12.72 -12.94 1.56
N SER A 5 13.28 -12.74 0.37
CA SER A 5 13.17 -11.48 -0.33
C SER A 5 11.69 -11.33 -0.61
N ALA A 6 11.10 -10.23 -0.16
CA ALA A 6 9.73 -9.89 -0.51
C ALA A 6 9.72 -9.50 -1.99
N ASP A 7 9.84 -10.49 -2.87
CA ASP A 7 9.77 -10.30 -4.33
C ASP A 7 8.34 -9.99 -4.79
N GLY A 8 7.39 -9.93 -3.84
CA GLY A 8 5.97 -9.63 -4.05
C GLY A 8 5.44 -8.55 -3.11
N VAL A 9 4.11 -8.42 -3.08
CA VAL A 9 3.42 -7.37 -2.30
C VAL A 9 3.67 -7.56 -0.80
N SER A 10 4.16 -6.52 -0.13
CA SER A 10 4.51 -6.52 1.30
C SER A 10 3.63 -5.60 2.16
N HIS A 11 2.82 -4.72 1.54
CA HIS A 11 1.94 -3.78 2.24
C HIS A 11 0.61 -3.63 1.50
N VAL A 12 -0.48 -3.39 2.24
CA VAL A 12 -1.80 -3.10 1.71
C VAL A 12 -2.47 -1.98 2.50
N GLY A 13 -3.20 -1.12 1.80
CA GLY A 13 -4.02 -0.06 2.38
C GLY A 13 -5.34 0.08 1.61
N ILE A 14 -6.34 0.67 2.25
CA ILE A 14 -7.62 0.98 1.60
C ILE A 14 -7.48 2.35 0.94
N TYR A 15 -7.60 2.40 -0.39
CA TYR A 15 -7.62 3.66 -1.12
C TYR A 15 -8.90 4.42 -0.78
N VAL A 16 -8.77 5.68 -0.35
CA VAL A 16 -9.90 6.51 0.10
C VAL A 16 -10.16 7.71 -0.82
N GLY A 17 -9.52 7.76 -1.99
CA GLY A 17 -9.62 8.85 -2.95
C GLY A 17 -8.52 9.90 -2.81
N ASP A 18 -8.42 10.78 -3.79
CA ASP A 18 -7.48 11.92 -3.82
C ASP A 18 -6.01 11.57 -3.53
N GLY A 19 -5.54 10.41 -4.00
CA GLY A 19 -4.16 9.96 -3.74
C GLY A 19 -3.91 9.57 -2.28
N MET A 20 -4.96 9.37 -1.47
CA MET A 20 -4.83 9.01 -0.06
C MET A 20 -5.20 7.54 0.18
N MET A 21 -4.56 6.93 1.16
CA MET A 21 -4.96 5.64 1.74
C MET A 21 -5.11 5.71 3.25
N ILE A 22 -5.89 4.78 3.82
CA ILE A 22 -5.83 4.43 5.25
C ILE A 22 -5.21 3.05 5.38
N ALA A 23 -4.25 2.91 6.30
CA ALA A 23 -3.52 1.66 6.50
C ALA A 23 -3.12 1.46 7.97
N ALA A 24 -2.78 0.22 8.32
CA ALA A 24 -2.11 -0.10 9.57
C ALA A 24 -0.62 0.25 9.47
N GLY A 25 -0.33 1.56 9.32
CA GLY A 25 1.00 2.10 9.56
C GLY A 25 1.33 2.13 11.06
N ASP A 26 2.44 2.78 11.39
CA ASP A 26 2.83 3.05 12.77
C ASP A 26 2.90 4.57 13.00
N PRO A 27 1.83 5.21 13.49
CA PRO A 27 0.53 4.65 13.91
C PRO A 27 -0.44 4.36 12.75
N ILE A 28 -1.57 3.69 13.04
CA ILE A 28 -2.68 3.53 12.10
C ILE A 28 -3.15 4.93 11.66
N GLY A 29 -3.27 5.15 10.35
CA GLY A 29 -3.67 6.47 9.87
C GLY A 29 -3.69 6.63 8.36
N TYR A 30 -3.86 7.89 7.96
CA TYR A 30 -3.89 8.29 6.56
C TYR A 30 -2.49 8.58 6.03
N SER A 31 -2.25 8.23 4.77
CA SER A 31 -0.99 8.51 4.07
C SER A 31 -1.25 9.02 2.66
N ASN A 32 -0.47 10.02 2.25
CA ASN A 32 -0.46 10.56 0.89
C ASN A 32 0.42 9.67 0.00
N LEU A 33 -0.18 9.00 -0.98
CA LEU A 33 0.50 8.11 -1.93
C LEU A 33 1.36 8.87 -2.94
N ASN A 34 1.22 10.19 -3.05
CA ASN A 34 2.01 11.01 -3.98
C ASN A 34 3.40 11.39 -3.45
N THR A 35 3.80 10.92 -2.25
CA THR A 35 5.17 11.11 -1.78
C THR A 35 6.13 10.21 -2.55
N SER A 36 7.40 10.62 -2.67
CA SER A 36 8.43 9.83 -3.37
C SER A 36 8.59 8.42 -2.81
N TYR A 37 8.45 8.26 -1.49
CA TYR A 37 8.48 6.95 -0.83
C TYR A 37 7.34 6.05 -1.30
N TRP A 38 6.09 6.53 -1.27
CA TRP A 38 4.96 5.69 -1.68
C TRP A 38 4.94 5.45 -3.19
N GLN A 39 5.36 6.43 -3.99
CA GLN A 39 5.51 6.24 -5.45
C GLN A 39 6.56 5.18 -5.80
N SER A 40 7.68 5.10 -5.09
CA SER A 40 8.69 4.07 -5.34
C SER A 40 8.32 2.68 -4.81
N HIS A 41 7.31 2.57 -3.96
CA HIS A 41 6.84 1.31 -3.37
C HIS A 41 5.43 0.91 -3.84
N LEU A 42 4.77 1.71 -4.68
CA LEU A 42 3.42 1.43 -5.15
C LEU A 42 3.45 0.30 -6.19
N TYR A 43 2.91 -0.85 -5.81
CA TYR A 43 2.75 -1.97 -6.73
C TYR A 43 1.55 -1.77 -7.69
N GLY A 44 0.42 -1.29 -7.17
CA GLY A 44 -0.79 -1.02 -7.95
C GLY A 44 -2.05 -0.97 -7.09
N PHE A 45 -3.21 -0.85 -7.75
CA PHE A 45 -4.53 -0.85 -7.11
C PHE A 45 -5.31 -2.12 -7.49
N GLY A 46 -6.05 -2.68 -6.53
CA GLY A 46 -6.92 -3.83 -6.74
C GLY A 46 -8.37 -3.51 -6.39
N ARG A 47 -9.31 -4.13 -7.12
CA ARG A 47 -10.74 -4.09 -6.80
C ARG A 47 -11.18 -5.48 -6.42
N LEU A 48 -11.91 -5.60 -5.31
CA LEU A 48 -12.51 -6.88 -4.93
C LEU A 48 -13.49 -7.32 -6.04
N PRO A 49 -13.57 -8.63 -6.34
CA PRO A 49 -14.54 -9.14 -7.29
C PRO A 49 -15.97 -8.81 -6.82
N ALA A 50 -16.87 -8.60 -7.79
CA ALA A 50 -18.30 -8.51 -7.48
C ALA A 50 -18.78 -9.83 -6.87
N GLN A 51 -19.76 -9.75 -5.96
CA GLN A 51 -20.40 -10.93 -5.37
C GLN A 51 -21.29 -11.64 -6.39
#